data_AF-A0A1H0X0T9-F1
#
_entry.id   AF-A0A1H0X0T9-F1
#
_cell.length_a   1.000
_cell.length_b   1.000
_cell.length_c   1.000
_cell.angle_alpha   90.00
_cell.angle_beta   90.00
_cell.angle_gamma   90.00
#
_symmetry.space_group_name_H-M   'P 1'
#
loop_
_entity.id
_entity.type
_entity.pdbx_description
1 polymer ?
#
loop_
_entity_poly.entity_id
_entity_poly.type
_entity_poly.pdbx_seq_one_letter_code
_entity_poly.pdbx_strand_id
1 'polypeptide(L)'
;MKRLMIIGQMLLLVIAFIGCSPTQDNHLKYDVLIIQGDENISGKFGEFGSSEYPIHQIEYITNLELAKEKYPKYEIKKVPAVFIFETAGGEMKKLKLETYDVDQAIEFLKESKK
;
A
#
# COMPACT_ATOMS: atom_id res chain seq x y z
N MET A 1 11.47 -17.29 62.03
CA MET A 1 10.37 -16.75 61.20
C MET A 1 10.73 -15.37 60.63
N LYS A 2 11.64 -15.30 59.65
CA LYS A 2 12.03 -14.03 59.00
C LYS A 2 12.42 -14.17 57.52
N ARG A 3 12.36 -15.38 56.95
CA ARG A 3 12.83 -15.68 55.58
C ARG A 3 11.70 -15.89 54.55
N LEU A 4 10.44 -15.87 54.98
CA LEU A 4 9.29 -16.07 54.08
C LEU A 4 8.71 -14.77 53.51
N MET A 5 9.17 -13.61 53.99
CA MET A 5 8.57 -12.30 53.63
C MET A 5 9.24 -11.62 52.42
N ILE A 6 10.29 -12.21 51.83
CA ILE A 6 11.02 -11.62 50.70
C ILE A 6 10.56 -12.20 49.35
N ILE A 7 9.94 -13.39 49.36
CA ILE A 7 9.52 -14.07 48.13
C ILE A 7 8.24 -13.45 47.53
N GLY A 8 7.40 -12.80 48.35
CA GLY A 8 6.14 -12.19 47.90
C GLY A 8 6.29 -10.88 47.11
N GLN A 9 7.45 -10.20 47.23
CA GLN A 9 7.62 -8.86 46.64
C GLN A 9 8.28 -8.88 45.25
N MET A 10 8.84 -10.02 44.84
CA MET A 10 9.46 -10.21 43.52
C MET A 10 8.49 -10.79 42.47
N LEU A 11 7.25 -11.13 42.87
CA LEU A 11 6.24 -11.68 41.95
C LEU A 11 5.32 -10.60 41.32
N LEU A 12 5.36 -9.35 41.82
CA LEU A 12 4.46 -8.27 41.37
C LEU A 12 5.00 -7.44 40.18
N LEU A 13 6.22 -7.69 39.73
CA LEU A 13 6.87 -6.93 38.64
C LEU A 13 6.66 -7.54 37.24
N VAL A 14 6.01 -8.71 37.13
CA VAL A 14 5.87 -9.43 35.85
C VAL A 14 4.55 -9.08 35.12
N ILE A 15 3.59 -8.41 35.77
CA ILE A 15 2.25 -8.15 35.20
C ILE A 15 2.20 -6.83 34.39
N ALA A 16 3.29 -6.06 34.32
CA ALA A 16 3.30 -4.77 33.62
C ALA A 16 3.54 -4.86 32.09
N PHE A 17 3.71 -6.05 31.52
CA PHE A 17 3.87 -6.26 30.07
C PHE A 17 2.63 -6.88 29.42
N ILE A 18 1.42 -6.60 29.94
CA ILE A 18 0.19 -6.87 29.17
C ILE A 18 0.18 -5.87 28.03
N GLY A 19 0.44 -6.40 26.84
CA GLY A 19 0.87 -5.64 25.68
C GLY A 19 -0.10 -4.56 25.25
N CYS A 20 0.45 -3.37 25.03
CA CYS A 20 0.07 -2.61 23.85
C CYS A 20 0.42 -3.49 22.65
N SER A 21 -0.52 -4.33 22.23
CA SER A 21 -0.52 -4.79 20.85
C SER A 21 -0.54 -3.50 20.03
N PRO A 22 0.50 -3.20 19.22
CA PRO A 22 0.34 -2.15 18.25
C PRO A 22 -0.85 -2.62 17.43
N THR A 23 -1.95 -1.87 17.47
CA THR A 23 -3.06 -2.07 16.56
C THR A 23 -2.41 -1.86 15.20
N GLN A 24 -1.96 -2.94 14.58
CA GLN A 24 -1.44 -2.93 13.23
C GLN A 24 -2.65 -2.48 12.43
N ASP A 25 -2.61 -1.20 12.07
CA ASP A 25 -3.51 -0.56 11.14
C ASP A 25 -3.24 -1.21 9.79
N ASN A 26 -3.62 -2.49 9.66
CA ASN A 26 -3.58 -3.32 8.46
C ASN A 26 -4.69 -2.85 7.50
N HIS A 27 -4.87 -1.53 7.40
CA HIS A 27 -5.70 -0.95 6.37
C HIS A 27 -4.98 -1.23 5.06
N LEU A 28 -5.60 -2.11 4.26
CA LEU A 28 -5.21 -2.36 2.88
C LEU A 28 -4.99 -1.00 2.20
N LYS A 29 -3.81 -0.80 1.63
CA LYS A 29 -3.51 0.37 0.81
C LYS A 29 -3.13 -0.07 -0.59
N TYR A 30 -3.19 0.86 -1.54
CA TYR A 30 -2.78 0.63 -2.92
C TYR A 30 -1.62 1.52 -3.32
N ASP A 31 -0.65 0.93 -4.01
CA ASP A 31 0.32 1.65 -4.84
C ASP A 31 -0.16 1.60 -6.28
N VAL A 32 -0.24 2.75 -6.93
CA VAL A 32 -0.69 2.88 -8.31
C VAL A 32 0.51 3.28 -9.18
N LEU A 33 0.83 2.48 -10.19
CA LEU A 33 1.83 2.80 -11.19
C LEU A 33 1.12 3.10 -12.51
N ILE A 34 1.35 4.30 -13.05
CA ILE A 34 0.73 4.79 -14.27
C ILE A 34 1.82 5.05 -15.30
N ILE A 35 1.81 4.27 -16.36
CA ILE A 35 2.65 4.48 -17.54
C ILE A 35 1.80 5.20 -18.58
N GLN A 36 1.92 6.52 -18.66
CA GLN A 36 0.99 7.36 -19.42
C GLN A 36 1.38 7.55 -20.89
N GLY A 37 2.66 7.45 -21.22
CA GLY A 37 3.15 7.81 -22.56
C GLY A 37 3.17 9.33 -22.77
N ASP A 38 2.89 9.75 -24.00
CA ASP A 38 2.86 11.17 -24.40
C ASP A 38 1.58 11.89 -23.93
N GLU A 39 0.51 11.15 -23.65
CA GLU A 39 -0.74 11.71 -23.15
C GLU A 39 -0.67 11.95 -21.64
N ASN A 40 -1.01 13.16 -21.20
CA ASN A 40 -1.08 13.47 -19.77
C ASN A 40 -2.43 13.04 -19.18
N ILE A 41 -2.46 11.87 -18.55
CA ILE A 41 -3.65 11.33 -17.88
C ILE A 41 -3.66 11.55 -16.36
N SER A 42 -2.63 12.20 -15.80
CA SER A 42 -2.50 12.42 -14.36
C SER A 42 -3.70 13.13 -13.72
N GLY A 43 -4.33 14.05 -14.47
CA GLY A 43 -5.55 14.75 -14.04
C GLY A 43 -6.72 13.81 -13.73
N LYS A 44 -6.79 12.65 -14.38
CA LYS A 44 -7.86 11.65 -14.13
C LYS A 44 -7.72 10.93 -12.79
N PHE A 45 -6.52 10.95 -12.20
CA PHE A 45 -6.23 10.24 -10.95
C PHE A 45 -6.08 11.17 -9.74
N GLY A 46 -6.23 12.49 -9.93
CA GLY A 46 -6.02 13.48 -8.88
C GLY A 46 -6.92 13.30 -7.65
N GLU A 47 -8.16 12.82 -7.83
CA GLU A 47 -9.10 12.59 -6.72
C GLU A 47 -8.62 11.52 -5.73
N PHE A 48 -7.82 10.55 -6.20
CA PHE A 48 -7.34 9.43 -5.39
C PHE A 48 -6.19 9.80 -4.45
N GLY A 49 -5.66 11.03 -4.53
CA GLY A 49 -4.70 11.56 -3.56
C GLY A 49 -5.34 12.00 -2.22
N SER A 50 -6.67 11.97 -2.12
CA SER A 50 -7.38 12.34 -0.89
C SER A 50 -7.36 11.23 0.17
N SER A 51 -7.60 11.57 1.44
CA SER A 51 -7.63 10.59 2.55
C SER A 51 -8.80 9.60 2.48
N GLU A 52 -9.79 9.89 1.64
CA GLU A 52 -10.98 9.05 1.40
C GLU A 52 -10.64 7.74 0.68
N TYR A 53 -9.56 7.74 -0.10
CA TYR A 53 -9.09 6.55 -0.79
C TYR A 53 -7.93 5.90 -0.04
N PRO A 54 -7.84 4.57 -0.03
CA PRO A 54 -6.72 3.85 0.57
C PRO A 54 -5.49 3.85 -0.36
N ILE A 55 -5.09 4.99 -0.92
CA ILE A 55 -3.88 5.09 -1.72
C ILE A 55 -2.67 5.41 -0.84
N HIS A 56 -1.60 4.65 -1.00
CA HIS A 56 -0.31 4.93 -0.38
C HIS A 56 0.56 5.84 -1.27
N GLN A 57 0.69 5.50 -2.56
CA GLN A 57 1.39 6.35 -3.53
C GLN A 57 0.86 6.15 -4.95
N ILE A 58 1.04 7.19 -5.78
CA ILE A 58 0.83 7.13 -7.23
C ILE A 58 2.14 7.52 -7.89
N GLU A 59 2.67 6.64 -8.73
CA GLU A 59 3.86 6.87 -9.53
C GLU A 59 3.49 7.05 -11.00
N TYR A 60 4.06 8.08 -11.64
CA TYR A 60 3.86 8.36 -13.05
C TYR A 60 5.17 8.15 -13.83
N ILE A 61 5.09 7.39 -14.92
CA ILE A 61 6.17 7.23 -15.90
C ILE A 61 5.65 7.66 -17.28
N THR A 62 6.35 8.61 -17.89
CA THR A 62 6.00 9.14 -19.22
C THR A 62 6.57 8.31 -20.37
N ASN A 63 7.58 7.48 -20.13
CA ASN A 63 8.30 6.75 -21.17
C ASN A 63 8.16 5.23 -20.99
N LEU A 64 7.69 4.54 -22.04
CA LEU A 64 7.48 3.09 -22.01
C LEU A 64 8.78 2.31 -21.79
N GLU A 65 9.87 2.71 -22.42
CA GLU A 65 11.16 2.03 -22.28
C GLU A 65 11.70 2.18 -20.85
N LEU A 66 11.61 3.38 -20.28
CA LEU A 66 11.96 3.59 -18.86
C LEU A 66 11.11 2.74 -17.92
N ALA A 67 9.81 2.55 -18.23
CA ALA A 67 8.95 1.70 -17.43
C ALA A 67 9.39 0.22 -17.50
N LYS A 68 9.73 -0.28 -18.69
CA LYS A 68 10.25 -1.65 -18.87
C LYS A 68 11.59 -1.85 -18.16
N GLU A 69 12.47 -0.86 -18.17
CA GLU A 69 13.75 -0.91 -17.46
C GLU A 69 13.58 -0.94 -15.94
N LYS A 70 12.67 -0.10 -15.40
CA LYS A 70 12.43 -0.01 -13.95
C LYS A 70 11.61 -1.19 -13.42
N TYR A 71 10.73 -1.74 -14.26
CA TYR A 71 9.78 -2.80 -13.90
C TYR A 71 9.86 -4.00 -14.86
N PRO A 72 11.03 -4.63 -15.03
CA PRO A 72 11.26 -5.66 -16.06
C PRO A 72 10.48 -6.95 -15.82
N LYS A 73 9.92 -7.13 -14.61
CA LYS A 73 9.09 -8.29 -14.25
C LYS A 73 7.67 -8.21 -14.82
N TYR A 74 7.21 -7.03 -15.17
CA TYR A 74 5.86 -6.82 -15.70
C TYR A 74 6.03 -6.56 -17.20
N GLU A 75 5.47 -7.43 -18.05
CA GLU A 75 5.58 -7.31 -19.51
C GLU A 75 4.74 -6.14 -20.03
N ILE A 76 5.21 -4.89 -19.85
CA ILE A 76 4.47 -3.68 -20.27
C ILE A 76 4.52 -3.58 -21.80
N LYS A 77 3.39 -3.88 -22.46
CA LYS A 77 3.33 -3.98 -23.93
C LYS A 77 3.09 -2.65 -24.63
N LYS A 78 2.27 -1.77 -24.02
CA LYS A 78 1.83 -0.50 -24.60
C LYS A 78 1.46 0.51 -23.53
N VAL A 79 1.22 1.75 -23.95
CA VAL A 79 0.72 2.86 -23.12
C VAL A 79 -0.64 3.35 -23.64
N PRO A 80 -1.51 3.90 -22.79
CA PRO A 80 -1.36 3.96 -21.34
C PRO A 80 -1.49 2.57 -20.71
N ALA A 81 -0.82 2.36 -19.56
CA ALA A 81 -0.94 1.17 -18.75
C ALA A 81 -1.00 1.55 -17.27
N VAL A 82 -1.86 0.87 -16.51
CA VAL A 82 -2.06 1.10 -15.09
C VAL A 82 -1.90 -0.21 -14.34
N PHE A 83 -1.04 -0.20 -13.33
CA PHE A 83 -0.83 -1.31 -12.42
C PHE A 83 -1.22 -0.87 -11.02
N ILE A 84 -2.09 -1.64 -10.37
CA ILE A 84 -2.54 -1.39 -9.00
C ILE A 84 -2.06 -2.53 -8.14
N PHE A 85 -1.25 -2.19 -7.14
CA PHE A 85 -0.69 -3.14 -6.18
C PHE A 85 -1.31 -2.92 -4.81
N GLU A 86 -1.87 -3.97 -4.23
CA GLU A 86 -2.22 -3.96 -2.81
C GLU A 86 -0.94 -4.05 -1.98
N THR A 87 -0.82 -3.17 -0.98
CA THR A 87 0.27 -3.11 -0.02
C THR A 87 -0.26 -3.18 1.41
N ALA A 88 0.37 -4.00 2.23
CA ALA A 88 0.14 -4.04 3.68
C ALA A 88 0.97 -2.97 4.39
N GLY A 89 0.92 -1.72 3.90
CA GLY A 89 1.66 -0.61 4.50
C GLY A 89 3.16 -0.53 4.18
N GLY A 90 3.63 -1.18 3.11
CA GLY A 90 4.94 -0.86 2.52
C GLY A 90 5.71 -2.02 1.87
N GLU A 91 5.54 -3.26 2.35
CA GLU A 91 6.52 -4.32 2.03
C GLU A 91 6.03 -5.43 1.09
N MET A 92 4.75 -5.81 1.13
CA MET A 92 4.19 -6.82 0.24
C MET A 92 3.27 -6.20 -0.80
N LYS A 93 3.75 -6.08 -2.04
CA LYS A 93 2.98 -5.57 -3.19
C LYS A 93 2.38 -6.74 -3.97
N LYS A 94 1.09 -7.00 -3.80
CA LYS A 94 0.34 -7.97 -4.62
C LYS A 94 -0.34 -7.24 -5.77
N LEU A 95 -0.02 -7.60 -7.01
CA LEU A 95 -0.72 -7.07 -8.19
C LEU A 95 -2.21 -7.45 -8.11
N LYS A 96 -3.08 -6.44 -8.16
CA LYS A 96 -4.54 -6.60 -8.13
C LYS A 96 -5.17 -6.30 -9.48
N LEU A 97 -4.63 -5.31 -10.18
CA LEU A 97 -5.06 -4.95 -11.52
C LEU A 97 -3.85 -4.60 -12.38
N GLU A 98 -3.78 -5.20 -13.56
CA GLU A 98 -3.00 -4.72 -14.69
C GLU A 98 -4.00 -4.44 -15.81
N THR A 99 -4.01 -3.22 -16.32
CA THR A 99 -4.90 -2.86 -17.42
C THR A 99 -4.29 -1.79 -18.32
N TYR A 100 -4.73 -1.80 -19.58
CA TYR A 100 -4.49 -0.73 -20.55
C TYR A 100 -5.70 0.20 -20.70
N ASP A 101 -6.77 -0.09 -19.97
CA ASP A 101 -7.99 0.71 -19.91
C ASP A 101 -7.95 1.60 -18.66
N VAL A 102 -7.79 2.90 -18.88
CA VAL A 102 -7.70 3.90 -17.81
C VAL A 102 -9.00 3.96 -17.00
N ASP A 103 -10.15 3.78 -17.64
CA ASP A 103 -11.45 3.90 -16.98
C ASP A 103 -11.71 2.68 -16.09
N GLN A 104 -11.25 1.49 -16.50
CA GLN A 104 -11.27 0.29 -15.65
C GLN A 104 -10.43 0.48 -14.38
N ALA A 105 -9.26 1.11 -14.49
CA ALA A 105 -8.42 1.40 -13.32
C ALA A 105 -9.09 2.40 -12.37
N ILE A 106 -9.73 3.43 -12.93
CA ILE A 106 -10.49 4.44 -12.15
C ILE A 106 -11.67 3.79 -11.43
N GLU A 107 -12.41 2.90 -12.10
CA GLU A 107 -13.55 2.18 -11.51
C GLU A 107 -13.09 1.32 -10.33
N PHE A 108 -12.02 0.54 -10.50
CA PHE A 108 -11.42 -0.24 -9.41
C PHE A 108 -11.07 0.64 -8.20
N LEU A 109 -10.44 1.80 -8.42
CA LEU A 109 -10.07 2.70 -7.34
C LEU A 109 -11.29 3.34 -6.66
N LYS A 110 -12.36 3.62 -7.41
CA LYS A 110 -13.63 4.14 -6.85
C LYS A 110 -14.32 3.12 -5.95
N GLU A 111 -14.31 1.85 -6.34
CA GLU A 111 -14.84 0.76 -5.51
C GLU A 111 -14.03 0.53 -4.22
N SER A 112 -12.78 0.99 -4.20
CA SER A 112 -11.89 0.84 -3.04
C SER A 112 -12.04 1.90 -1.95
N LYS A 113 -12.95 2.86 -2.13
CA LYS A 113 -13.17 3.98 -1.19
C LYS A 113 -13.45 3.48 0.25
N LYS A 114 -12.90 4.18 1.26
CA LYS A 114 -13.07 3.85 2.69
C LYS A 114 -14.47 4.14 3.22
#